data_AF-A0A2V9LCK5-F1
#
_entry.id   AF-A0A2V9LCK5-F1
#
_cell.length_a   1.000
_cell.length_b   1.000
_cell.length_c   1.000
_cell.angle_alpha   90.00
_cell.angle_beta   90.00
_cell.angle_gamma   90.00
#
_symmetry.space_group_name_H-M   'P 1'
#
loop_
_entity.id
_entity.type
_entity.pdbx_description
1 polymer ?
#
loop_
_entity_poly.entity_id
_entity_poly.type
_entity_poly.pdbx_seq_one_letter_code
_entity_poly.pdbx_strand_id
1 'polypeptide(L)'
;MREGVFRVALTLVLTVVCVRSLAPSVRGHASMYVGGTIAGIDKGEKGKLDAQAESLIFSPDKGRDISIPYAQITAIDYGEHVGRRVAAAIIVAWPLLFSHKKRHYLTIYFNQDPAKAAAERDQLAKDPKASAVGDV
;
A
#
# COMPACT_ATOMS: atom_id res chain seq x y z
N MET A 1 13.97 -49.62 6.58
CA MET A 1 12.93 -48.99 5.73
C MET A 1 12.32 -47.71 6.33
N ARG A 2 12.27 -47.52 7.66
CA ARG A 2 11.64 -46.34 8.30
C ARG A 2 12.42 -45.01 8.17
N GLU A 3 13.75 -45.07 8.14
CA GLU A 3 14.66 -43.91 8.02
C GLU A 3 14.52 -43.15 6.68
N GLY A 4 14.32 -43.88 5.57
CA GLY A 4 14.20 -43.28 4.23
C GLY A 4 12.86 -42.55 4.03
N VAL A 5 11.78 -43.11 4.57
CA VAL A 5 10.44 -42.50 4.52
C VAL A 5 10.40 -41.22 5.37
N PHE A 6 11.07 -41.22 6.51
CA PHE A 6 11.17 -40.04 7.38
C PHE A 6 11.98 -38.90 6.74
N ARG A 7 13.09 -39.24 6.06
CA ARG A 7 13.88 -38.26 5.31
C ARG A 7 13.10 -37.64 4.16
N VAL A 8 12.41 -38.46 3.35
CA VAL A 8 11.60 -37.98 2.22
C VAL A 8 10.42 -37.14 2.69
N ALA A 9 9.75 -37.55 3.78
CA ALA A 9 8.67 -36.77 4.38
C ALA A 9 9.17 -35.41 4.92
N LEU A 10 10.35 -35.39 5.56
CA LEU A 10 10.97 -34.16 6.04
C LEU A 10 11.33 -33.21 4.89
N THR A 11 11.93 -33.71 3.80
CA THR A 11 12.25 -32.86 2.62
C THR A 11 11.00 -32.33 1.94
N LEU A 12 9.92 -33.11 1.90
CA LEU A 12 8.64 -32.72 1.28
C LEU A 12 7.91 -31.66 2.12
N VAL A 13 7.94 -31.77 3.45
CA VAL A 13 7.42 -30.73 4.36
C VAL A 13 8.24 -29.44 4.25
N LEU A 14 9.57 -29.54 4.16
CA LEU A 14 10.46 -28.38 4.04
C LEU A 14 10.25 -27.62 2.72
N THR A 15 10.05 -28.33 1.60
CA THR A 15 9.76 -27.70 0.30
C THR A 15 8.38 -27.04 0.27
N VAL A 16 7.35 -27.67 0.85
CA VAL A 16 6.00 -27.08 0.92
C VAL A 16 5.98 -25.78 1.75
N VAL A 17 6.75 -25.70 2.84
CA VAL A 17 6.88 -24.48 3.66
C VAL A 17 7.64 -23.37 2.91
N CYS A 18 8.66 -23.71 2.14
CA CYS A 18 9.43 -22.72 1.37
C CYS A 18 8.58 -22.06 0.25
N VAL A 19 7.75 -22.84 -0.45
CA VAL A 19 6.90 -22.34 -1.55
C VAL A 19 5.81 -21.37 -1.05
N ARG A 20 5.36 -21.48 0.21
CA ARG A 20 4.34 -20.61 0.81
C ARG A 20 4.79 -19.17 1.08
N SER A 21 6.08 -18.85 0.91
CA SER A 21 6.61 -17.50 1.17
C SER A 21 6.41 -16.50 0.02
N LEU A 22 5.84 -16.92 -1.12
CA LEU A 22 5.40 -16.02 -2.19
C LEU A 22 4.04 -15.38 -1.86
N ALA A 23 3.92 -14.72 -0.71
CA ALA A 23 2.84 -13.76 -0.54
C ALA A 23 3.08 -12.59 -1.54
N PRO A 24 2.06 -12.12 -2.25
CA PRO A 24 2.25 -11.21 -3.36
C PRO A 24 2.61 -9.81 -2.84
N SER A 25 3.91 -9.58 -2.67
CA SER A 25 4.51 -8.28 -2.40
C SER A 25 4.23 -7.37 -3.59
N VAL A 26 3.79 -6.15 -3.32
CA VAL A 26 3.95 -5.05 -4.27
C VAL A 26 5.46 -4.94 -4.51
N ARG A 27 5.92 -5.17 -5.74
CA ARG A 27 7.34 -5.17 -6.14
C ARG A 27 7.54 -4.10 -7.20
N GLY A 28 8.63 -3.33 -7.11
CA GLY A 28 8.96 -2.29 -8.09
C GLY A 28 8.02 -1.08 -8.04
N HIS A 29 7.64 -0.57 -9.22
CA HIS A 29 6.73 0.57 -9.41
C HIS A 29 5.25 0.26 -9.14
N ALA A 30 4.93 -0.94 -8.66
CA ALA A 30 3.57 -1.28 -8.30
C ALA A 30 3.14 -0.48 -7.05
N SER A 31 1.88 -0.07 -7.03
CA SER A 31 1.19 0.54 -5.90
C SER A 31 -0.11 -0.24 -5.64
N MET A 32 -0.75 0.00 -4.51
CA MET A 32 -1.98 -0.69 -4.15
C MET A 32 -2.95 0.31 -3.55
N TYR A 33 -4.18 0.30 -4.02
CA TYR A 33 -5.25 1.08 -3.43
C TYR A 33 -5.67 0.43 -2.11
N VAL A 34 -5.36 1.09 -1.00
CA VAL A 34 -5.63 0.55 0.34
C VAL A 34 -7.05 0.87 0.80
N GLY A 35 -7.68 1.91 0.23
CA GLY A 35 -9.03 2.38 0.53
C GLY A 35 -9.15 3.88 0.30
N GLY A 36 -10.39 4.38 0.31
CA GLY A 36 -10.75 5.77 -0.01
C GLY A 36 -12.21 5.89 -0.42
N THR A 37 -12.62 7.07 -0.88
CA THR A 37 -13.96 7.41 -1.37
C THR A 37 -14.10 7.18 -2.89
N ILE A 38 -13.00 6.93 -3.60
CA ILE A 38 -13.03 6.74 -5.06
C ILE A 38 -13.85 5.50 -5.43
N ALA A 39 -14.93 5.71 -6.17
CA ALA A 39 -15.80 4.65 -6.66
C ALA A 39 -15.15 3.90 -7.84
N GLY A 40 -15.33 2.58 -7.88
CA GLY A 40 -14.89 1.74 -9.01
C GLY A 40 -13.51 1.11 -8.87
N ILE A 41 -12.84 1.28 -7.72
CA ILE A 41 -11.65 0.49 -7.36
C ILE A 41 -11.93 -0.30 -6.08
N ASP A 42 -11.72 -1.60 -6.16
CA ASP A 42 -11.84 -2.47 -4.99
C ASP A 42 -10.68 -2.28 -4.01
N LYS A 43 -10.98 -2.42 -2.72
CA LYS A 43 -9.98 -2.32 -1.66
C LYS A 43 -8.92 -3.41 -1.83
N GLY A 44 -7.64 -3.02 -1.89
CA GLY A 44 -6.52 -3.93 -2.08
C GLY A 44 -6.17 -4.19 -3.55
N GLU A 45 -6.85 -3.52 -4.50
CA GLU A 45 -6.51 -3.59 -5.91
C GLU A 45 -5.10 -3.04 -6.15
N LYS A 46 -4.34 -3.74 -6.98
CA LYS A 46 -2.97 -3.36 -7.33
C LYS A 46 -2.97 -2.61 -8.63
N GLY A 47 -1.96 -1.78 -8.82
CA GLY A 47 -1.80 -1.03 -10.05
C GLY A 47 -0.46 -0.34 -10.10
N LYS A 48 -0.38 0.68 -10.95
CA LYS A 48 0.77 1.55 -11.08
C LYS A 48 0.34 2.98 -10.80
N LEU A 49 1.16 3.70 -10.03
CA LEU A 49 0.98 5.13 -9.80
C LEU A 49 2.04 5.89 -10.61
N ASP A 50 1.58 6.65 -11.59
CA ASP A 50 2.42 7.49 -12.44
C ASP A 50 2.14 8.96 -12.13
N ALA A 51 3.18 9.67 -11.68
CA ALA A 51 3.14 11.12 -11.51
C ALA A 51 3.55 11.77 -12.84
N GLN A 52 2.58 12.32 -13.57
CA GLN A 52 2.83 13.05 -14.82
C GLN A 52 3.00 14.55 -14.55
N ALA A 53 3.08 15.38 -15.59
CA ALA A 53 3.29 16.82 -15.42
C ALA A 53 2.01 17.53 -14.90
N GLU A 54 0.85 17.21 -15.47
CA GLU A 54 -0.42 17.89 -15.12
C GLU A 54 -1.30 17.12 -14.11
N SER A 55 -1.18 15.79 -14.06
CA SER A 55 -2.01 14.94 -13.20
C SER A 55 -1.27 13.73 -12.65
N LEU A 56 -1.81 13.22 -11.55
CA LEU A 56 -1.44 11.94 -10.97
C LEU A 56 -2.36 10.87 -11.53
N ILE A 57 -1.80 9.84 -12.16
CA ILE A 57 -2.56 8.74 -12.75
C ILE A 57 -2.34 7.46 -11.97
N PHE A 58 -3.42 6.87 -11.50
CA PHE A 58 -3.45 5.52 -10.95
C PHE A 58 -4.10 4.58 -11.96
N SER A 59 -3.31 3.66 -12.50
CA SER A 59 -3.76 2.62 -13.44
C SER A 59 -3.87 1.28 -12.69
N PRO A 60 -5.08 0.86 -12.26
CA PRO A 60 -5.26 -0.43 -11.62
C PRO A 60 -5.05 -1.58 -12.62
N ASP A 61 -4.55 -2.72 -12.15
CA ASP A 61 -4.38 -3.93 -12.96
C ASP A 61 -5.73 -4.40 -13.53
N LYS A 62 -6.82 -4.12 -12.80
CA LYS A 62 -8.20 -4.34 -13.23
C LYS A 62 -9.03 -3.09 -13.00
N GLY A 63 -9.65 -2.58 -14.05
CA GLY A 63 -10.58 -1.47 -13.97
C GLY A 63 -10.22 -0.35 -14.93
N ARG A 64 -10.61 0.87 -14.56
CA ARG A 64 -10.35 2.09 -15.34
C ARG A 64 -9.27 2.92 -14.64
N ASP A 65 -8.40 3.50 -15.45
CA ASP A 65 -7.40 4.47 -15.01
C ASP A 65 -8.06 5.71 -14.41
N ILE A 66 -7.49 6.18 -13.30
CA ILE A 66 -7.97 7.34 -12.57
C ILE A 66 -6.91 8.43 -12.65
N SER A 67 -7.30 9.56 -13.22
CA SER A 67 -6.45 10.74 -13.33
C SER A 67 -6.96 11.82 -12.38
N ILE A 68 -6.12 12.23 -11.43
CA ILE A 68 -6.38 13.30 -10.47
C ILE A 68 -5.49 14.49 -10.85
N PRO A 69 -6.04 15.59 -11.40
CA PRO A 69 -5.29 16.80 -11.70
C PRO A 69 -4.68 17.41 -10.43
N TYR A 70 -3.44 17.89 -10.50
CA TYR A 70 -2.78 18.50 -9.31
C TYR A 70 -3.51 19.73 -8.78
N ALA A 71 -4.24 20.44 -9.64
CA ALA A 71 -5.05 21.60 -9.25
C ALA A 71 -6.22 21.24 -8.31
N GLN A 72 -6.64 19.97 -8.30
CA GLN A 72 -7.72 19.46 -7.44
C GLN A 72 -7.20 18.89 -6.13
N ILE A 73 -5.88 18.74 -5.97
CA ILE A 73 -5.29 18.17 -4.76
C ILE A 73 -5.16 19.27 -3.69
N THR A 74 -5.82 19.03 -2.57
CA THR A 74 -5.79 19.92 -1.39
C THR A 74 -4.55 19.64 -0.54
N ALA A 75 -4.28 18.36 -0.25
CA ALA A 75 -3.15 17.95 0.60
C ALA A 75 -2.67 16.53 0.25
N ILE A 76 -1.42 16.24 0.63
CA ILE A 76 -0.82 14.92 0.47
C ILE A 76 -0.16 14.55 1.79
N ASP A 77 -0.65 13.48 2.41
CA ASP A 77 -0.07 12.95 3.65
C ASP A 77 0.72 11.69 3.36
N TYR A 78 1.96 11.69 3.84
CA TYR A 78 2.84 10.54 3.78
C TYR A 78 2.90 9.84 5.14
N GLY A 79 2.45 8.59 5.19
CA GLY A 79 2.44 7.77 6.40
C GLY A 79 3.34 6.54 6.27
N GLU A 80 4.17 6.27 7.28
CA GLU A 80 4.86 4.99 7.41
C GLU A 80 4.15 4.11 8.45
N HIS A 81 3.71 2.92 8.04
CA HIS A 81 3.26 1.90 8.98
C HIS A 81 4.35 0.85 9.16
N VAL A 82 4.83 0.72 10.39
CA VAL A 82 5.83 -0.28 10.75
C VAL A 82 5.16 -1.45 11.47
N GLY A 83 5.04 -2.58 10.77
CA GLY A 83 4.52 -3.82 11.33
C GLY A 83 5.63 -4.74 11.83
N ARG A 84 5.40 -5.43 12.95
CA ARG A 84 6.29 -6.50 13.44
C ARG A 84 5.83 -7.86 12.91
N ARG A 85 6.79 -8.70 12.51
CA ARG A 85 6.52 -10.05 11.94
C ARG A 85 6.25 -11.10 13.03
N VAL A 86 5.31 -10.83 13.94
CA VAL A 86 5.08 -11.66 15.14
C VAL A 86 4.71 -13.11 14.79
N ALA A 87 3.77 -13.32 13.87
CA ALA A 87 3.34 -14.66 13.47
C ALA A 87 4.48 -15.49 12.83
N ALA A 88 5.27 -14.86 11.96
CA ALA A 88 6.40 -15.53 11.31
C ALA A 88 7.50 -15.93 12.31
N ALA A 89 7.70 -15.14 13.35
CA ALA A 89 8.73 -15.41 14.34
C ALA A 89 8.40 -16.57 15.28
N ILE A 90 7.12 -16.79 15.59
CA ILE A 90 6.68 -17.95 16.37
C ILE A 90 6.84 -19.25 15.56
N ILE A 91 6.55 -19.19 14.25
CA ILE A 91 6.48 -20.39 13.40
C ILE A 91 7.84 -20.78 12.80
N VAL A 92 8.64 -19.80 12.39
CA VAL A 92 9.87 -20.04 11.62
C VAL A 92 11.10 -19.91 12.50
N ALA A 93 11.34 -18.71 13.08
CA ALA A 93 12.51 -18.46 13.90
C ALA A 93 12.38 -17.16 14.71
N TRP A 94 12.81 -17.21 15.98
CA TRP A 94 12.79 -16.07 16.89
C TRP A 94 13.44 -14.78 16.35
N PRO A 95 14.57 -14.82 15.61
CA PRO A 95 15.19 -13.60 15.08
C PRO A 95 14.29 -12.77 14.16
N LEU A 96 13.25 -13.36 13.56
CA LEU A 96 12.30 -12.62 12.71
C LEU A 96 11.45 -11.60 13.49
N LEU A 97 11.37 -11.68 14.83
CA LEU A 97 10.76 -10.64 15.67
C LEU A 97 11.45 -9.29 15.50
N PHE A 98 12.76 -9.31 15.25
CA PHE A 98 13.57 -8.11 15.03
C PHE A 98 13.49 -7.58 13.59
N SER A 99 12.84 -8.31 12.67
CA SER A 99 12.62 -7.86 11.30
C SER A 99 11.34 -7.02 11.20
N HIS A 100 11.52 -5.72 11.05
CA HIS A 100 10.43 -4.78 10.82
C HIS A 100 10.00 -4.80 9.35
N LYS A 101 8.69 -4.81 9.11
CA LYS A 101 8.12 -4.55 7.78
C LYS A 101 7.65 -3.11 7.74
N LYS A 102 8.35 -2.27 6.99
CA LYS A 102 7.93 -0.90 6.68
C LYS A 102 6.99 -0.93 5.49
N ARG A 103 5.86 -0.25 5.59
CA ARG A 103 4.93 -0.03 4.49
C ARG A 103 4.70 1.48 4.39
N HIS A 104 4.87 2.01 3.19
CA HIS A 104 4.68 3.43 2.93
C HIS A 104 3.28 3.62 2.34
N TYR A 105 2.55 4.59 2.87
CA TYR A 105 1.21 4.97 2.47
C TYR A 105 1.25 6.41 2.03
N LEU A 106 0.63 6.67 0.88
CA LEU A 106 0.42 8.00 0.35
C LEU A 106 -1.09 8.22 0.35
N THR A 107 -1.55 9.17 1.16
CA THR A 107 -2.95 9.58 1.23
C THR A 107 -3.08 10.90 0.51
N ILE A 108 -4.01 11.00 -0.43
CA ILE A 108 -4.19 12.19 -1.25
C ILE A 108 -5.58 12.72 -0.97
N TYR A 109 -5.64 13.96 -0.51
CA TYR A 109 -6.89 14.67 -0.30
C TYR A 109 -7.16 15.53 -1.52
N PHE A 110 -8.30 15.31 -2.17
CA PHE A 110 -8.66 16.07 -3.37
C PHE A 110 -10.12 16.50 -3.33
N ASN A 111 -10.42 17.55 -4.10
CA ASN A 111 -11.73 18.15 -4.20
C ASN A 111 -12.10 18.36 -5.67
N GLN A 112 -13.34 18.05 -6.05
CA GLN A 112 -13.79 18.16 -7.45
C GLN A 112 -13.76 19.60 -7.97
N ASP A 113 -13.92 20.57 -7.06
CA ASP A 113 -13.87 22.01 -7.37
C ASP A 113 -12.47 22.58 -7.06
N PRO A 114 -11.70 23.04 -8.07
CA PRO A 114 -10.35 23.54 -7.88
C PRO A 114 -10.30 24.84 -7.06
N ALA A 115 -11.36 25.66 -7.07
CA ALA A 115 -11.39 26.89 -6.27
C ALA A 115 -11.50 26.56 -4.78
N LYS A 116 -12.27 25.53 -4.43
CA LYS A 116 -12.39 25.03 -3.05
C LYS A 116 -11.11 24.35 -2.59
N ALA A 117 -10.51 23.52 -3.43
CA ALA A 117 -9.23 22.87 -3.14
C ALA A 117 -8.13 23.90 -2.84
N ALA A 118 -8.06 24.99 -3.63
CA ALA A 118 -7.12 26.08 -3.39
C ALA A 118 -7.38 26.82 -2.07
N ALA A 119 -8.65 27.13 -1.76
CA ALA A 119 -9.01 27.82 -0.52
C ALA A 119 -8.70 26.97 0.73
N GLU A 120 -8.95 25.66 0.68
CA GLU A 120 -8.61 24.72 1.76
C GLU A 120 -7.10 24.59 1.93
N ARG A 121 -6.35 24.48 0.83
CA ARG A 121 -4.88 24.45 0.86
C ARG A 121 -4.30 25.70 1.50
N ASP A 122 -4.84 26.88 1.19
CA ASP A 122 -4.42 28.15 1.78
C ASP A 122 -4.74 28.23 3.28
N GLN A 123 -5.82 27.58 3.73
CA GLN A 123 -6.15 27.47 5.15
C GLN A 123 -5.20 26.51 5.87
N LEU A 124 -4.93 25.35 5.27
CA LEU A 124 -3.97 24.36 5.80
C LEU A 124 -2.56 24.95 5.92
N ALA A 125 -2.17 25.82 4.98
CA ALA A 125 -0.90 26.53 5.03
C ALA A 125 -0.81 27.55 6.18
N LYS A 126 -1.95 28.08 6.65
CA LYS A 126 -2.00 29.07 7.74
C LYS A 126 -2.05 28.43 9.13
N ASP A 127 -2.67 27.25 9.25
CA ASP A 127 -2.79 26.53 10.51
C ASP A 127 -2.10 25.15 10.45
N PRO A 128 -0.93 24.99 11.11
CA PRO A 128 -0.20 23.73 11.11
C PRO A 128 -0.89 22.59 11.88
N LYS A 129 -2.00 22.87 12.59
CA LYS A 129 -2.82 21.84 13.25
C LYS A 129 -4.08 21.49 12.46
N ALA A 130 -4.39 22.19 11.39
CA ALA A 130 -5.52 21.87 10.55
C ALA A 130 -5.25 20.57 9.79
N SER A 131 -6.22 19.65 9.81
CA SER A 131 -6.21 18.43 9.00
C SER A 131 -6.92 18.70 7.68
N ALA A 132 -6.44 18.11 6.59
CA ALA A 132 -7.15 18.17 5.33
C ALA A 132 -8.52 17.49 5.47
N VAL A 133 -9.56 18.17 5.00
CA VAL A 133 -10.95 17.69 4.96
C VAL A 133 -11.33 17.60 3.49
N GLY A 134 -11.42 16.39 2.95
CA GLY A 134 -11.71 16.14 1.54
C GLY A 134 -11.87 14.66 1.26
N ASP A 135 -12.17 14.30 0.01
CA ASP A 135 -12.21 12.91 -0.41
C ASP A 135 -10.79 12.33 -0.47
N VAL A 136 -10.68 11.03 -0.14
CA VAL A 136 -9.44 10.26 -0.01
C VAL A 136 -9.37 9.14 -1.03
#